data_AF-A0A6N7M1V6-F1
#
_entry.id   AF-A0A6N7M1V6-F1
#
_cell.length_a   1.000
_cell.length_b   1.000
_cell.length_c   1.000
_cell.angle_alpha   90.00
_cell.angle_beta   90.00
_cell.angle_gamma   90.00
#
_symmetry.space_group_name_H-M   'P 1'
#
loop_
_entity.id
_entity.type
_entity.pdbx_description
1 polymer ?
#
loop_
_entity_poly.entity_id
_entity_poly.type
_entity_poly.pdbx_seq_one_letter_code
_entity_poly.pdbx_strand_id
1 'polypeptide(L)'
;MKKIPNYYAFILTLLIGIAGCATIPKESVKLSENLSVMIESAKASHVNLVNKYFEEKKNEVKRFVMEEYKPVFIKNVGERLKAQNKEFTFELYDRAMERILKKMDQWVGEVEEMRIEVLNELDEHYYLMSQTNEAITGLLRSASKVEEVRKELIERSRIEAEKIIDFGKLEEKIQGIMDKISEAKKMGGKEK
;
A
#
# COMPACT_ATOMS: atom_id res chain seq x y z
N MET A 1 -56.98 -54.17 0.17
CA MET A 1 -55.91 -53.14 0.30
C MET A 1 -54.61 -53.85 0.63
N LYS A 2 -53.65 -53.93 -0.30
CA LYS A 2 -52.36 -54.63 -0.09
C LYS A 2 -51.45 -53.74 0.77
N LYS A 3 -51.01 -54.25 1.93
CA LYS A 3 -50.02 -53.56 2.79
C LYS A 3 -48.67 -53.56 2.08
N ILE A 4 -48.19 -52.38 1.70
CA ILE A 4 -46.86 -52.21 1.13
C ILE A 4 -45.84 -52.47 2.26
N PRO A 5 -44.88 -53.40 2.10
CA PRO A 5 -44.00 -53.78 3.19
C PRO A 5 -42.95 -52.69 3.48
N ASN A 6 -42.69 -52.45 4.78
CA ASN A 6 -41.89 -51.32 5.32
C ASN A 6 -40.45 -51.21 4.78
N TYR A 7 -39.88 -52.24 4.17
CA TYR A 7 -38.52 -52.17 3.61
C TYR A 7 -38.46 -51.34 2.32
N TYR A 8 -39.55 -51.23 1.55
CA TYR A 8 -39.58 -50.34 0.38
C TYR A 8 -39.53 -48.87 0.76
N ALA A 9 -40.15 -48.51 1.89
CA ALA A 9 -40.05 -47.15 2.44
C ALA A 9 -38.60 -46.83 2.84
N PHE A 10 -37.92 -47.77 3.49
CA PHE A 10 -36.51 -47.62 3.90
C PHE A 10 -35.55 -47.53 2.70
N ILE A 11 -35.76 -48.35 1.68
CA ILE A 11 -34.99 -48.29 0.42
C ILE A 11 -35.22 -46.96 -0.31
N LEU A 12 -36.47 -46.45 -0.31
CA LEU A 12 -36.81 -45.16 -0.93
C LEU A 12 -36.17 -43.99 -0.17
N THR A 13 -36.13 -44.03 1.18
CA THR A 13 -35.43 -43.00 1.98
C THR A 13 -33.92 -43.04 1.77
N LEU A 14 -33.33 -44.25 1.65
CA LEU A 14 -31.91 -44.43 1.35
C LEU A 14 -31.55 -43.93 -0.06
N LEU A 15 -32.41 -44.17 -1.06
CA LEU A 15 -32.21 -43.69 -2.44
C LEU A 15 -32.29 -42.17 -2.56
N ILE A 16 -33.15 -41.51 -1.78
CA ILE A 16 -33.26 -40.04 -1.75
C ILE A 16 -32.04 -39.43 -1.06
N GLY A 17 -31.44 -40.12 -0.07
CA GLY A 17 -30.26 -39.64 0.65
C GLY A 17 -28.98 -39.52 -0.18
N ILE A 18 -28.84 -40.30 -1.27
CA ILE A 18 -27.64 -40.30 -2.13
C ILE A 18 -27.66 -39.19 -3.19
N ALA A 19 -28.83 -38.61 -3.48
CA ALA A 19 -28.97 -37.49 -4.42
C ALA A 19 -28.58 -36.12 -3.81
N GLY A 20 -28.26 -36.09 -2.51
CA GLY A 20 -27.91 -34.88 -1.76
C GLY A 20 -26.44 -34.45 -1.82
N CYS A 21 -25.56 -35.17 -2.52
CA CYS A 21 -24.21 -34.68 -2.78
C CYS A 21 -24.29 -33.56 -3.83
N ALA A 22 -24.46 -32.33 -3.37
CA ALA A 22 -24.44 -31.15 -4.21
C ALA A 22 -23.13 -31.11 -5.02
N THR A 23 -23.22 -31.35 -6.32
CA THR A 23 -22.11 -31.13 -7.27
C THR A 23 -21.74 -29.66 -7.21
N ILE A 24 -20.48 -29.35 -6.90
CA ILE A 24 -19.98 -27.97 -6.92
C ILE A 24 -20.19 -27.41 -8.35
N PRO A 25 -20.93 -26.31 -8.53
CA PRO A 25 -21.21 -25.77 -9.86
C PRO A 25 -19.93 -25.28 -10.53
N LYS A 26 -19.72 -25.60 -11.82
CA LYS A 26 -18.56 -25.15 -12.61
C LYS A 26 -18.50 -23.62 -12.70
N GLU A 27 -19.65 -22.98 -12.59
CA GLU A 27 -19.85 -21.54 -12.54
C GLU A 27 -19.11 -20.92 -11.35
N SER A 28 -19.04 -21.62 -10.21
CA SER A 28 -18.34 -21.14 -9.01
C SER A 28 -16.82 -21.12 -9.22
N VAL A 29 -16.27 -22.15 -9.87
CA VAL A 29 -14.83 -22.21 -10.23
C VAL A 29 -14.48 -21.05 -11.17
N LYS A 30 -15.29 -20.84 -12.22
CA LYS A 30 -15.08 -19.77 -13.20
C LYS A 30 -15.18 -18.37 -12.57
N LEU A 31 -16.10 -18.19 -11.62
CA LEU A 31 -16.21 -16.93 -10.88
C LEU A 31 -14.95 -16.66 -10.03
N SER A 32 -14.42 -17.68 -9.36
CA SER A 32 -13.17 -17.56 -8.59
C SER A 32 -11.97 -17.28 -9.49
N GLU A 33 -11.87 -17.89 -10.67
CA GLU A 33 -10.83 -17.59 -11.65
C GLU A 33 -10.90 -16.12 -12.13
N ASN A 34 -12.11 -15.63 -12.42
CA ASN A 34 -12.31 -14.22 -12.76
C ASN A 34 -11.94 -13.27 -11.61
N LEU A 35 -12.12 -13.71 -10.37
CA LEU A 35 -11.69 -12.94 -9.19
C LEU A 35 -10.17 -12.77 -9.14
N SER A 36 -9.36 -13.75 -9.58
CA SER A 36 -7.90 -13.57 -9.69
C SER A 36 -7.55 -12.41 -10.64
N VAL A 37 -8.19 -12.34 -11.80
CA VAL A 37 -7.98 -11.26 -12.78
C VAL A 37 -8.37 -9.90 -12.20
N MET A 38 -9.46 -9.85 -11.44
CA MET A 38 -9.89 -8.62 -10.76
C MET A 38 -8.91 -8.19 -9.66
N ILE A 39 -8.37 -9.13 -8.88
CA ILE A 39 -7.33 -8.87 -7.87
C ILE A 39 -6.08 -8.26 -8.51
N GLU A 40 -5.59 -8.84 -9.60
CA GLU A 40 -4.42 -8.31 -10.33
C GLU A 40 -4.68 -6.92 -10.92
N SER A 41 -5.85 -6.71 -11.52
CA SER A 41 -6.25 -5.42 -12.07
C SER A 41 -6.35 -4.33 -10.99
N ALA A 42 -6.93 -4.68 -9.83
CA ALA A 42 -7.02 -3.79 -8.69
C ALA A 42 -5.63 -3.46 -8.12
N LYS A 43 -4.74 -4.45 -7.98
CA LYS A 43 -3.34 -4.25 -7.59
C LYS A 43 -2.65 -3.24 -8.50
N ALA A 44 -2.72 -3.45 -9.81
CA ALA A 44 -2.10 -2.55 -10.78
C ALA A 44 -2.66 -1.11 -10.67
N SER A 45 -3.98 -0.97 -10.51
CA SER A 45 -4.62 0.33 -10.33
C SER A 45 -4.13 1.05 -9.06
N HIS A 46 -4.09 0.35 -7.93
CA HIS A 46 -3.66 0.93 -6.65
C HIS A 46 -2.16 1.28 -6.64
N VAL A 47 -1.30 0.42 -7.20
CA VAL A 47 0.12 0.73 -7.38
C VAL A 47 0.31 1.99 -8.22
N ASN A 48 -0.45 2.14 -9.31
CA ASN A 48 -0.41 3.34 -10.14
C ASN A 48 -0.88 4.59 -9.39
N LEU A 49 -1.94 4.48 -8.58
CA LEU A 49 -2.42 5.58 -7.75
C LEU A 49 -1.36 6.03 -6.74
N VAL A 50 -0.76 5.09 -6.01
CA VAL A 50 0.31 5.36 -5.04
C VAL A 50 1.50 6.03 -5.73
N ASN A 51 1.94 5.49 -6.86
CA ASN A 51 3.05 6.09 -7.62
C ASN A 51 2.74 7.53 -8.03
N LYS A 52 1.53 7.81 -8.54
CA LYS A 52 1.12 9.17 -8.92
C LYS A 52 1.05 10.11 -7.72
N TYR A 53 0.48 9.65 -6.61
CA TYR A 53 0.36 10.44 -5.39
C TYR A 53 1.72 10.86 -4.85
N PHE A 54 2.65 9.90 -4.70
CA PHE A 54 3.98 10.20 -4.17
C PHE A 54 4.84 10.99 -5.16
N GLU A 55 4.65 10.83 -6.47
CA GLU A 55 5.32 11.69 -7.44
C GLU A 55 4.87 13.16 -7.31
N GLU A 56 3.58 13.41 -7.12
CA GLU A 56 3.08 14.76 -6.84
C GLU A 56 3.66 15.33 -5.55
N LYS A 57 3.75 14.52 -4.49
CA LYS A 57 4.35 14.94 -3.22
C LYS A 57 5.84 15.26 -3.35
N LYS A 58 6.60 14.49 -4.12
CA LYS A 58 8.00 14.82 -4.43
C LYS A 58 8.11 16.14 -5.20
N ASN A 59 7.18 16.40 -6.13
CA ASN A 59 7.16 17.66 -6.87
C ASN A 59 6.79 18.85 -5.98
N GLU A 60 5.88 18.67 -5.03
CA GLU A 60 5.55 19.66 -4.01
C GLU A 60 6.77 20.02 -3.16
N VAL A 61 7.53 19.02 -2.69
CA VAL A 61 8.78 19.23 -1.95
C VAL A 61 9.81 20.00 -2.79
N LYS A 62 10.05 19.58 -4.04
CA LYS A 62 10.99 20.26 -4.95
C LYS A 62 10.59 21.73 -5.17
N ARG A 63 9.30 21.99 -5.39
CA ARG A 63 8.75 23.33 -5.57
C ARG A 63 8.97 24.19 -4.34
N PHE A 64 8.61 23.68 -3.16
CA PHE A 64 8.83 24.37 -1.89
C PHE A 64 10.32 24.71 -1.70
N VAL A 65 11.22 23.76 -1.96
CA VAL A 65 12.66 24.00 -1.80
C VAL A 65 13.13 25.15 -2.69
N MET A 66 12.71 25.15 -3.94
CA MET A 66 13.21 26.08 -4.95
C MET A 66 12.56 27.46 -4.86
N GLU A 67 11.28 27.53 -4.51
CA GLU A 67 10.48 28.76 -4.54
C GLU A 67 10.40 29.42 -3.16
N GLU A 68 10.46 28.66 -2.07
CA GLU A 68 10.30 29.18 -0.71
C GLU A 68 11.56 29.06 0.15
N TYR A 69 12.17 27.88 0.20
CA TYR A 69 13.31 27.64 1.08
C TYR A 69 14.57 28.34 0.57
N LYS A 70 14.91 28.19 -0.72
CA LYS A 70 16.11 28.76 -1.33
C LYS A 70 16.22 30.28 -1.12
N PRO A 71 15.20 31.10 -1.45
CA PRO A 71 15.30 32.55 -1.26
C PRO A 71 15.57 32.94 0.21
N VAL A 72 14.90 32.27 1.15
CA VAL A 72 15.08 32.52 2.59
C VAL A 72 16.47 32.09 3.04
N PHE A 73 16.94 30.92 2.61
CA PHE A 73 18.27 30.41 2.95
C PHE A 73 19.37 31.35 2.44
N ILE A 74 19.33 31.74 1.17
CA ILE A 74 20.31 32.65 0.56
C ILE A 74 20.30 34.02 1.25
N LYS A 75 19.11 34.58 1.52
CA LYS A 75 18.97 35.84 2.28
C LYS A 75 19.67 35.76 3.64
N ASN A 76 19.40 34.70 4.41
CA ASN A 76 19.99 34.52 5.74
C ASN A 76 21.51 34.31 5.69
N VAL A 77 22.03 33.61 4.67
CA VAL A 77 23.48 33.50 4.45
C VAL A 77 24.08 34.88 4.17
N GLY A 78 23.46 35.67 3.30
CA GLY A 78 23.90 37.04 2.99
C GLY A 78 23.90 37.95 4.22
N GLU A 79 22.86 37.91 5.06
CA GLU A 79 22.77 38.68 6.31
C GLU A 79 23.88 38.29 7.30
N ARG A 80 24.18 37.00 7.44
CA ARG A 80 25.28 36.53 8.30
C ARG A 80 26.65 36.99 7.81
N LEU A 81 26.88 37.04 6.50
CA LEU A 81 28.13 37.51 5.93
C LEU A 81 28.30 39.03 6.11
N LYS A 82 27.22 39.79 5.90
CA LYS A 82 27.20 41.24 6.19
C LYS A 82 27.55 41.53 7.64
N ALA A 83 27.02 40.76 8.59
CA ALA A 83 27.37 40.88 10.02
C ALA A 83 28.86 40.59 10.31
N GLN A 84 29.54 39.85 9.44
CA GLN A 84 30.98 39.58 9.51
C GLN A 84 31.82 40.52 8.63
N ASN A 85 31.20 41.55 8.05
CA ASN A 85 31.83 42.45 7.07
C ASN A 85 32.44 41.72 5.86
N LYS A 86 31.81 40.61 5.44
CA LYS A 86 32.20 39.79 4.28
C LYS A 86 31.18 39.97 3.15
N GLU A 87 31.67 39.94 1.92
CA GLU A 87 30.82 39.95 0.74
C GLU A 87 30.28 38.56 0.39
N PHE A 88 29.12 38.52 -0.26
CA PHE A 88 28.56 37.29 -0.78
C PHE A 88 29.11 37.04 -2.18
N THR A 89 30.06 36.11 -2.27
CA THR A 89 30.76 35.77 -3.52
C THR A 89 30.03 34.67 -4.30
N PHE A 90 30.38 34.52 -5.58
CA PHE A 90 29.87 33.43 -6.41
C PHE A 90 30.18 32.04 -5.81
N GLU A 91 31.40 31.82 -5.32
CA GLU A 91 31.78 30.56 -4.64
C GLU A 91 30.95 30.26 -3.38
N LEU A 92 30.49 31.30 -2.67
CA LEU A 92 29.59 31.14 -1.53
C LEU A 92 28.16 30.83 -1.96
N TYR A 93 27.73 31.39 -3.09
CA TYR A 93 26.45 31.05 -3.71
C TYR A 93 26.42 29.59 -4.15
N ASP A 94 27.46 29.11 -4.83
CA ASP A 94 27.54 27.71 -5.28
C ASP A 94 27.48 26.74 -4.10
N ARG A 95 28.27 26.98 -3.04
CA ARG A 95 28.20 26.18 -1.81
C ARG A 95 26.84 26.24 -1.12
N ALA A 96 26.17 27.39 -1.14
CA ALA A 96 24.82 27.50 -0.62
C ALA A 96 23.83 26.68 -1.45
N MET A 97 23.95 26.72 -2.78
CA MET A 97 23.15 25.92 -3.69
C MET A 97 23.37 24.42 -3.51
N GLU A 98 24.62 23.97 -3.34
CA GLU A 98 24.92 22.57 -3.01
C GLU A 98 24.20 22.10 -1.75
N ARG A 99 24.21 22.93 -0.67
CA ARG A 99 23.48 22.62 0.57
C ARG A 99 21.98 22.54 0.34
N ILE A 100 21.42 23.45 -0.46
CA ILE A 100 19.99 23.48 -0.78
C ILE A 100 19.58 22.23 -1.58
N LEU A 101 20.35 21.88 -2.61
CA LEU A 101 20.09 20.71 -3.44
C LEU A 101 20.25 19.42 -2.63
N LYS A 102 21.26 19.33 -1.76
CA LYS A 102 21.40 18.21 -0.84
C LYS A 102 20.19 18.07 0.08
N LYS A 103 19.66 19.18 0.60
CA LYS A 103 18.46 19.15 1.45
C LYS A 103 17.21 18.73 0.67
N MET A 104 17.07 19.17 -0.57
CA MET A 104 16.01 18.72 -1.48
C MET A 104 16.05 17.22 -1.68
N ASP A 105 17.23 16.67 -1.98
CA ASP A 105 17.43 15.25 -2.19
C ASP A 105 17.08 14.43 -0.95
N GLN A 106 17.49 14.91 0.24
CA GLN A 106 17.11 14.29 1.52
C GLN A 106 15.59 14.24 1.71
N TRP A 107 14.89 15.36 1.55
CA TRP A 107 13.43 15.40 1.75
C TRP A 107 12.66 14.62 0.68
N VAL A 108 13.14 14.63 -0.56
CA VAL A 108 12.59 13.76 -1.62
C VAL A 108 12.83 12.29 -1.29
N GLY A 109 13.98 11.95 -0.72
CA GLY A 109 14.30 10.62 -0.20
C GLY A 109 13.34 10.17 0.90
N GLU A 110 13.02 11.03 1.87
CA GLU A 110 12.04 10.72 2.92
C GLU A 110 10.64 10.43 2.33
N VAL A 111 10.21 11.18 1.31
CA VAL A 111 8.96 10.91 0.59
C VAL A 111 9.00 9.58 -0.17
N GLU A 112 10.16 9.25 -0.75
CA GLU A 112 10.37 8.00 -1.48
C GLU A 112 10.37 6.77 -0.55
N GLU A 113 10.96 6.88 0.64
CA GLU A 113 10.92 5.82 1.66
C GLU A 113 9.48 5.47 2.05
N MET A 114 8.63 6.48 2.29
CA MET A 114 7.20 6.27 2.54
C MET A 114 6.47 5.62 1.36
N ARG A 115 6.83 5.98 0.11
CA ARG A 115 6.25 5.33 -1.08
C ARG A 115 6.56 3.84 -1.07
N ILE A 116 7.80 3.48 -0.75
CA ILE A 116 8.25 2.08 -0.68
C ILE A 116 7.50 1.33 0.43
N GLU A 117 7.33 1.93 1.61
CA GLU A 117 6.53 1.34 2.70
C GLU A 117 5.11 0.99 2.23
N VAL A 118 4.40 1.95 1.63
CA VAL A 118 3.02 1.76 1.16
C VAL A 118 2.95 0.70 0.05
N LEU A 119 3.92 0.66 -0.86
CA LEU A 119 3.95 -0.34 -1.91
C LEU A 119 4.20 -1.75 -1.39
N ASN A 120 5.05 -1.90 -0.37
CA ASN A 120 5.28 -3.20 0.26
C ASN A 120 4.01 -3.69 0.97
N GLU A 121 3.32 -2.82 1.71
CA GLU A 121 2.04 -3.16 2.33
C GLU A 121 0.98 -3.57 1.30
N LEU A 122 0.87 -2.85 0.18
CA LEU A 122 -0.01 -3.23 -0.93
C LEU A 122 0.39 -4.58 -1.54
N ASP A 123 1.69 -4.83 -1.73
CA ASP A 123 2.18 -6.07 -2.30
C ASP A 123 1.81 -7.27 -1.42
N GLU A 124 2.06 -7.17 -0.12
CA GLU A 124 1.70 -8.18 0.88
C GLU A 124 0.18 -8.44 0.92
N HIS A 125 -0.62 -7.37 0.94
CA HIS A 125 -2.08 -7.47 0.96
C HIS A 125 -2.62 -8.22 -0.28
N TYR A 126 -2.20 -7.81 -1.47
CA TYR A 126 -2.65 -8.43 -2.72
C TYR A 126 -2.10 -9.85 -2.91
N TYR A 127 -0.88 -10.13 -2.44
CA TYR A 127 -0.32 -11.49 -2.44
C TYR A 127 -1.19 -12.44 -1.60
N LEU A 128 -1.62 -12.01 -0.42
CA LEU A 128 -2.50 -12.80 0.43
C LEU A 128 -3.90 -12.99 -0.17
N MET A 129 -4.46 -11.95 -0.80
CA MET A 129 -5.73 -12.06 -1.54
C MET A 129 -5.64 -13.08 -2.67
N SER A 130 -4.55 -13.06 -3.46
CA SER A 130 -4.33 -14.02 -4.55
C SER A 130 -4.25 -15.45 -4.02
N GLN A 131 -3.42 -15.70 -3.00
CA GLN A 131 -3.30 -17.03 -2.38
C GLN A 131 -4.63 -17.54 -1.81
N THR A 132 -5.40 -16.65 -1.17
CA THR A 132 -6.71 -17.02 -0.63
C THR A 132 -7.68 -17.41 -1.75
N ASN A 133 -7.70 -16.64 -2.84
CA ASN A 133 -8.54 -16.96 -3.99
C ASN A 133 -8.10 -18.24 -4.72
N GLU A 134 -6.79 -18.50 -4.83
CA GLU A 134 -6.26 -19.74 -5.37
C GLU A 134 -6.65 -20.95 -4.51
N ALA A 135 -6.59 -20.82 -3.18
CA ALA A 135 -7.06 -21.86 -2.27
C ALA A 135 -8.56 -22.11 -2.43
N ILE A 136 -9.39 -21.07 -2.55
CA ILE A 136 -10.83 -21.18 -2.82
C ILE A 136 -11.07 -21.89 -4.16
N THR A 137 -10.35 -21.47 -5.21
CA THR A 137 -10.44 -22.09 -6.54
C THR A 137 -10.08 -23.57 -6.47
N GLY A 138 -9.03 -23.92 -5.72
CA GLY A 138 -8.63 -25.29 -5.45
C GLY A 138 -9.71 -26.10 -4.72
N LEU A 139 -10.35 -25.54 -3.70
CA LEU A 139 -11.48 -26.17 -2.98
C LEU A 139 -12.70 -26.37 -3.89
N LEU A 140 -13.00 -25.41 -4.77
CA LEU A 140 -14.09 -25.53 -5.73
C LEU A 140 -13.80 -26.59 -6.80
N ARG A 141 -12.52 -26.74 -7.19
CA ARG A 141 -12.07 -27.76 -8.14
C ARG A 141 -11.96 -29.15 -7.49
N SER A 142 -11.57 -29.22 -6.23
CA SER A 142 -11.33 -30.46 -5.50
C SER A 142 -11.98 -30.40 -4.12
N ALA A 143 -12.99 -31.23 -3.88
CA ALA A 143 -13.55 -31.46 -2.55
C ALA A 143 -12.57 -32.25 -1.64
N SER A 144 -11.27 -31.96 -1.67
CA SER A 144 -10.22 -32.76 -1.03
C SER A 144 -9.53 -32.06 0.14
N LYS A 145 -9.23 -32.88 1.16
CA LYS A 145 -8.56 -32.61 2.43
C LYS A 145 -7.37 -31.64 2.32
N VAL A 146 -7.60 -30.36 2.67
CA VAL A 146 -6.54 -29.40 3.02
C VAL A 146 -7.01 -28.50 4.17
N GLU A 147 -7.37 -29.09 5.31
CA GLU A 147 -8.00 -28.35 6.41
C GLU A 147 -7.01 -27.46 7.19
N GLU A 148 -5.74 -27.86 7.26
CA GLU A 148 -4.70 -27.16 8.03
C GLU A 148 -4.22 -25.88 7.32
N VAL A 149 -3.85 -25.98 6.04
CA VAL A 149 -3.53 -24.81 5.19
C VAL A 149 -4.73 -23.86 5.08
N ARG A 150 -5.95 -24.40 5.07
CA ARG A 150 -7.19 -23.60 5.10
C ARG A 150 -7.31 -22.77 6.37
N LYS A 151 -7.11 -23.37 7.55
CA LYS A 151 -7.19 -22.65 8.83
C LYS A 151 -6.12 -21.57 8.92
N GLU A 152 -4.91 -21.86 8.47
CA GLU A 152 -3.81 -20.89 8.44
C GLU A 152 -4.11 -19.69 7.51
N LEU A 153 -4.56 -19.93 6.27
CA LEU A 153 -4.87 -18.86 5.33
C LEU A 153 -6.08 -18.02 5.76
N ILE A 154 -7.11 -18.65 6.35
CA ILE A 154 -8.27 -17.91 6.90
C ILE A 154 -7.83 -17.02 8.05
N GLU A 155 -7.00 -17.53 8.96
CA GLU A 155 -6.54 -16.73 10.10
C GLU A 155 -5.62 -15.59 9.66
N ARG A 156 -4.68 -15.85 8.73
CA ARG A 156 -3.83 -14.80 8.14
C ARG A 156 -4.66 -13.74 7.39
N SER A 157 -5.62 -14.14 6.56
CA SER A 157 -6.47 -13.19 5.82
C SER A 157 -7.37 -12.36 6.73
N ARG A 158 -7.85 -12.94 7.84
CA ARG A 158 -8.58 -12.20 8.88
C ARG A 158 -7.70 -11.15 9.55
N ILE A 159 -6.48 -11.52 9.96
CA ILE A 159 -5.52 -10.61 10.60
C ILE A 159 -5.10 -9.50 9.65
N GLU A 160 -4.88 -9.79 8.37
CA GLU A 160 -4.46 -8.80 7.38
C GLU A 160 -5.60 -7.90 6.91
N ALA A 161 -6.85 -8.40 6.90
CA ALA A 161 -8.03 -7.57 6.65
C ALA A 161 -8.26 -6.53 7.76
N GLU A 162 -7.80 -6.79 8.99
CA GLU A 162 -7.80 -5.83 10.09
C GLU A 162 -6.70 -4.76 9.95
N LYS A 163 -5.62 -5.05 9.21
CA LYS A 163 -4.61 -4.08 8.79
C LYS A 163 -5.07 -3.33 7.55
N ILE A 164 -6.02 -2.43 7.74
CA ILE A 164 -6.31 -1.42 6.72
C ILE A 164 -5.08 -0.49 6.63
N ILE A 165 -4.60 -0.22 5.41
CA ILE A 165 -3.59 0.83 5.19
C ILE A 165 -4.13 2.12 5.79
N ASP A 166 -3.50 2.57 6.87
CA ASP A 166 -3.94 3.73 7.63
C ASP A 166 -3.50 5.00 6.91
N PHE A 167 -4.32 5.41 5.94
CA PHE A 167 -4.10 6.65 5.18
C PHE A 167 -4.01 7.87 6.12
N GLY A 168 -4.64 7.84 7.30
CA GLY A 168 -4.53 8.90 8.29
C GLY A 168 -3.11 9.01 8.86
N LYS A 169 -2.49 7.89 9.22
CA LYS A 169 -1.06 7.86 9.63
C LYS A 169 -0.12 8.27 8.50
N LEU A 170 -0.44 7.88 7.26
CA LEU A 170 0.37 8.30 6.11
C LEU A 170 0.29 9.81 5.89
N GLU A 171 -0.90 10.40 5.97
CA GLU A 171 -1.10 11.85 5.91
C GLU A 171 -0.38 12.56 7.06
N GLU A 172 -0.41 12.01 8.27
CA GLU A 172 0.31 12.56 9.42
C GLU A 172 1.83 12.56 9.21
N LYS A 173 2.41 11.46 8.67
CA LYS A 173 3.85 11.41 8.33
C LYS A 173 4.21 12.44 7.27
N ILE A 174 3.41 12.56 6.20
CA ILE A 174 3.62 13.54 5.13
C ILE A 174 3.52 14.96 5.67
N GLN A 175 2.51 15.24 6.50
CA GLN A 175 2.35 16.53 7.13
C GLN A 175 3.52 16.85 8.05
N GLY A 176 4.01 15.87 8.82
CA GLY A 176 5.19 16.03 9.66
C GLY A 176 6.46 16.38 8.86
N ILE A 177 6.63 15.81 7.66
CA ILE A 177 7.72 16.21 6.76
C ILE A 177 7.52 17.66 6.28
N MET A 178 6.30 18.01 5.85
CA MET A 178 5.98 19.39 5.44
C MET A 178 6.18 20.40 6.57
N ASP A 179 5.89 20.02 7.81
CA ASP A 179 6.10 20.85 9.00
C ASP A 179 7.60 21.02 9.29
N LYS A 180 8.40 19.94 9.25
CA LYS A 180 9.87 20.02 9.37
C LYS A 180 10.48 20.90 8.30
N ILE A 181 9.98 20.80 7.07
CA ILE A 181 10.37 21.60 5.92
C ILE A 181 10.05 23.10 6.18
N SER A 182 8.86 23.38 6.70
CA SER A 182 8.40 24.74 7.07
C SER A 182 9.17 25.32 8.27
N GLU A 183 9.54 24.49 9.25
CA GLU A 183 10.38 24.90 10.38
C GLU A 183 11.82 25.20 9.94
N ALA A 184 12.38 24.43 9.01
CA ALA A 184 13.70 24.71 8.43
C ALA A 184 13.76 26.10 7.75
N LYS A 185 12.65 26.54 7.13
CA LYS A 185 12.48 27.90 6.62
C LYS A 185 12.56 28.95 7.75
N LYS A 186 11.89 28.72 8.88
CA LYS A 186 11.88 29.64 10.05
C LYS A 186 13.25 29.70 10.75
N MET A 187 13.98 28.60 10.80
CA MET A 187 15.29 28.52 11.46
C MET A 187 16.44 29.10 10.62
N GLY A 188 16.16 29.56 9.40
CA GLY A 188 17.11 30.30 8.56
C GLY A 188 18.41 29.57 8.24
N GLY A 189 18.34 28.24 8.11
CA GLY A 189 19.52 27.42 7.81
C GLY A 189 20.59 27.47 8.90
N LYS A 190 20.20 27.58 10.18
CA LYS A 190 21.09 27.31 11.34
C LYS A 190 21.42 25.81 11.45
N GLU A 191 21.84 25.18 10.36
CA GLU A 191 22.59 23.93 10.46
C GLU A 191 24.06 24.34 10.61
N LYS A 192 24.62 24.03 11.79
CA LYS A 192 26.02 24.26 12.17
C LYS A 192 26.99 23.80 11.09
#